data_AF-A0A3C0W397-F1
#
_entry.id   AF-A0A3C0W397-F1
#
_cell.length_a   1.000
_cell.length_b   1.000
_cell.length_c   1.000
_cell.angle_alpha   90.00
_cell.angle_beta   90.00
_cell.angle_gamma   90.00
#
_symmetry.space_group_name_H-M   'P 1'
#
loop_
_entity.id
_entity.type
_entity.pdbx_description
1 polymer ?
#
loop_
_entity_poly.entity_id
_entity_poly.type
_entity_poly.pdbx_seq_one_letter_code
_entity_poly.pdbx_strand_id
1 'polypeptide(L)'
;MAGPVHYEIYIRRTAPADWSLHQAVEDRRQAVEAAEGLLRDREAAAVRVTKETLDPETMEFASVVILTRGAPELSRKRPPAVDQRGPACRGVGDLYAPHARETIGRVLEDWLNRQGATAFELLHRPDLAERLEASGVELQHAIQKIAVPEAQAIPGQSVHDLMRHYQRLAEQAIERLLTAGRKKQFPNFEDRPVAATALALQGAADRAFIMGGAVAGALRGLPG
;
A
#
# COMPACT_ATOMS: atom_id res chain seq x y z
N MET A 1 16.26 -13.45 38.88
CA MET A 1 16.07 -12.26 39.74
C MET A 1 15.26 -11.27 38.93
N ALA A 2 14.08 -10.82 39.37
CA ALA A 2 13.31 -9.84 38.60
C ALA A 2 14.14 -8.55 38.50
N GLY A 3 14.43 -8.09 37.28
CA GLY A 3 15.21 -6.88 37.07
C GLY A 3 14.45 -5.61 37.47
N PRO A 4 15.07 -4.43 37.31
CA PRO A 4 14.46 -3.14 37.63
C PRO A 4 13.06 -3.01 37.05
N VAL A 5 12.13 -2.54 37.87
CA VAL A 5 10.72 -2.33 37.51
C VAL A 5 10.42 -0.84 37.60
N HIS A 6 9.82 -0.31 36.54
CA HIS A 6 9.21 1.02 36.56
C HIS A 6 7.82 0.99 35.92
N TYR A 7 7.05 2.04 36.15
CA TYR A 7 5.70 2.18 35.66
C TYR A 7 5.60 3.41 34.79
N GLU A 8 5.03 3.26 33.60
CA GLU A 8 4.85 4.33 32.64
C GLU A 8 3.37 4.70 32.53
N ILE A 9 3.08 6.00 32.60
CA ILE A 9 1.74 6.54 32.48
C ILE A 9 1.59 7.17 31.11
N TYR A 10 0.71 6.60 30.30
CA TYR A 10 0.35 7.09 28.99
C TYR A 10 -1.01 7.80 29.04
N ILE A 11 -1.12 8.93 28.34
CA ILE A 11 -2.36 9.70 28.24
C ILE A 11 -2.80 9.88 26.78
N ARG A 12 -4.11 10.00 26.62
CA ARG A 12 -4.75 10.53 25.41
C ARG A 12 -5.52 11.78 25.79
N ARG A 13 -5.19 12.91 25.17
CA ARG A 13 -5.88 14.18 25.45
C ARG A 13 -7.29 14.24 24.85
N THR A 14 -7.53 13.51 23.76
CA THR A 14 -8.84 13.44 23.09
C THR A 14 -9.13 12.01 22.63
N ALA A 15 -10.41 11.68 22.40
CA ALA A 15 -10.85 10.35 21.97
C ALA A 15 -10.26 9.85 20.62
N PRO A 16 -9.80 10.69 19.67
CA PRO A 16 -9.06 10.23 18.49
C PRO A 16 -7.53 10.34 18.60
N ALA A 17 -6.98 11.00 19.62
CA ALA A 17 -5.53 11.19 19.75
C ALA A 17 -4.78 9.87 20.01
N ASP A 18 -3.51 9.82 19.65
CA ASP A 18 -2.62 8.70 19.98
C ASP A 18 -2.19 8.74 21.46
N TRP A 19 -1.71 7.61 21.97
CA TRP A 19 -1.15 7.51 23.32
C TRP A 19 0.20 8.24 23.38
N SER A 20 0.40 9.04 24.42
CA SER A 20 1.65 9.76 24.67
C SER A 20 2.13 9.49 26.09
N LEU A 21 3.43 9.25 26.27
CA LEU A 21 4.02 9.09 27.60
C LEU A 21 3.93 10.42 28.35
N HIS A 22 3.32 10.41 29.52
CA HIS A 22 3.20 11.57 30.39
C HIS A 22 4.29 11.59 31.47
N GLN A 23 4.47 10.48 32.17
CA GLN A 23 5.52 10.33 33.19
C GLN A 23 5.85 8.86 33.45
N ALA A 24 7.00 8.61 34.08
CA ALA A 24 7.40 7.30 34.58
C ALA A 24 7.77 7.39 36.07
N VAL A 25 7.35 6.41 36.86
CA VAL A 25 7.60 6.33 38.30
C VAL A 25 7.96 4.91 38.71
N GLU A 26 8.70 4.74 39.80
CA GLU A 26 9.14 3.42 40.29
C GLU A 26 8.08 2.75 41.18
N ASP A 27 7.16 3.54 41.78
CA ASP A 27 6.11 3.03 42.66
C ASP A 27 4.77 2.83 41.92
N ARG A 28 4.18 1.65 42.13
CA ARG A 28 2.91 1.26 41.51
C ARG A 28 1.73 2.12 41.97
N ARG A 29 1.65 2.42 43.27
CA ARG A 29 0.51 3.16 43.84
C ARG A 29 0.54 4.59 43.33
N GLN A 30 1.71 5.21 43.34
CA GLN A 30 1.94 6.53 42.78
C GLN A 30 1.53 6.60 41.30
N ALA A 31 1.90 5.59 40.50
CA ALA A 31 1.54 5.54 39.08
C ALA A 31 0.02 5.52 38.86
N VAL A 32 -0.69 4.69 39.63
CA VAL A 32 -2.15 4.55 39.52
C VAL A 32 -2.85 5.82 40.01
N GLU A 33 -2.44 6.36 41.16
CA GLU A 33 -3.04 7.56 41.74
C GLU A 33 -2.86 8.79 40.83
N ALA A 34 -1.67 8.96 40.25
CA ALA A 34 -1.41 10.03 39.31
C ALA A 34 -2.21 9.87 38.01
N ALA A 35 -2.34 8.64 37.48
CA ALA A 35 -3.17 8.38 36.30
C ALA A 35 -4.65 8.69 36.56
N GLU A 36 -5.17 8.35 37.74
CA GLU A 36 -6.54 8.69 38.14
C GLU A 36 -6.73 10.20 38.38
N GLY A 37 -5.71 10.89 38.90
CA GLY A 37 -5.68 12.36 39.01
C GLY A 37 -5.87 13.04 37.66
N LEU A 38 -5.13 12.62 36.64
CA LEU A 38 -5.20 13.18 35.27
C LEU A 38 -6.60 13.07 34.65
N LEU A 39 -7.35 12.01 34.97
CA LEU A 39 -8.74 11.87 34.55
C LEU A 39 -9.67 12.79 35.35
N ARG A 40 -9.45 12.89 36.67
CA ARG A 40 -10.25 13.71 37.59
C ARG A 40 -10.16 15.19 37.23
N ASP A 41 -8.95 15.64 36.91
CA ASP A 41 -8.63 17.03 36.57
C ASP A 41 -8.95 17.38 35.11
N ARG A 42 -9.48 16.41 34.34
CA ARG A 42 -9.84 16.51 32.91
C ARG A 42 -8.66 16.89 32.00
N GLU A 43 -7.44 16.56 32.41
CA GLU A 43 -6.23 16.75 31.60
C GLU A 43 -6.06 15.66 30.53
N ALA A 44 -6.70 14.49 30.75
CA ALA A 44 -6.72 13.38 29.82
C ALA A 44 -8.15 12.85 29.59
N ALA A 45 -8.44 12.46 28.33
CA ALA A 45 -9.65 11.74 27.97
C ALA A 45 -9.53 10.23 28.28
N ALA A 46 -8.32 9.68 28.25
CA ALA A 46 -8.02 8.31 28.67
C ALA A 46 -6.58 8.19 29.21
N VAL A 47 -6.38 7.26 30.14
CA VAL A 47 -5.08 6.96 30.76
C VAL A 47 -4.81 5.46 30.73
N ARG A 48 -3.54 5.11 30.57
CA ARG A 48 -3.04 3.74 30.58
C ARG A 48 -1.76 3.70 31.40
N VAL A 49 -1.66 2.72 32.29
CA VAL A 49 -0.43 2.49 33.06
C VAL A 49 0.15 1.15 32.63
N THR A 50 1.41 1.15 32.21
CA THR A 50 2.18 -0.07 31.93
C THR A 50 3.23 -0.27 33.01
N LYS A 51 3.51 -1.53 33.32
CA LYS A 51 4.64 -1.96 34.13
C LYS A 51 5.70 -2.45 33.17
N GLU A 52 6.85 -1.81 33.19
CA GLU A 52 8.03 -2.23 32.46
C GLU A 52 8.92 -3.03 33.41
N THR A 53 9.32 -4.22 32.99
CA THR A 53 10.26 -5.06 33.74
C THR A 53 11.46 -5.36 32.84
N LEU A 54 12.65 -4.92 33.24
CA LEU A 54 13.88 -5.23 32.51
C LEU A 54 14.29 -6.68 32.80
N ASP A 55 14.54 -7.46 31.75
CA ASP A 55 15.23 -8.73 31.85
C ASP A 55 16.75 -8.48 31.83
N PRO A 56 17.48 -8.77 32.93
CA PRO A 56 18.91 -8.49 33.01
C PRO A 56 19.77 -9.40 32.12
N GLU A 57 19.24 -10.52 31.62
CA GLU A 57 19.98 -11.44 30.75
C GLU A 57 19.85 -11.04 29.27
N THR A 58 18.66 -10.62 28.84
CA THR A 58 18.40 -10.23 27.44
C THR A 58 18.49 -8.73 27.19
N MET A 59 18.49 -7.91 28.26
CA MET A 59 18.37 -6.44 28.20
C MET A 59 17.06 -5.96 27.53
N GLU A 60 16.04 -6.81 27.47
CA GLU A 60 14.73 -6.49 26.91
C GLU A 60 13.74 -6.05 28.00
N PHE A 61 12.81 -5.15 27.64
CA PHE A 61 11.72 -4.75 28.53
C PHE A 61 10.45 -5.55 28.24
N ALA A 62 9.92 -6.20 29.28
CA ALA A 62 8.60 -6.80 29.25
C ALA A 62 7.55 -5.80 29.75
N SER A 63 6.73 -5.30 28.83
CA SER A 63 5.66 -4.34 29.10
C SER A 63 4.34 -5.04 29.42
N VAL A 64 3.75 -4.77 30.58
CA VAL A 64 2.43 -5.30 30.97
C VAL A 64 1.48 -4.16 31.33
N VAL A 65 0.33 -4.07 30.66
CA VAL A 65 -0.70 -3.08 31.01
C VAL A 65 -1.35 -3.45 32.33
N ILE A 66 -1.24 -2.57 33.33
CA ILE A 66 -1.83 -2.79 34.67
C ILE A 66 -3.14 -2.02 34.87
N LEU A 67 -3.36 -0.93 34.12
CA LEU A 67 -4.54 -0.10 34.20
C LEU A 67 -4.86 0.50 32.83
N THR A 68 -6.14 0.52 32.47
CA THR A 68 -6.66 1.38 31.39
C THR A 68 -8.02 1.93 31.83
N ARG A 69 -8.19 3.25 31.73
CA ARG A 69 -9.37 4.00 32.17
C ARG A 69 -9.65 5.19 31.24
N GLY A 70 -10.91 5.62 31.21
CA GLY A 70 -11.36 6.77 30.42
C GLY A 70 -12.18 6.40 29.19
N ALA A 71 -12.28 7.34 28.24
CA ALA A 71 -13.07 7.16 27.02
C ALA A 71 -12.61 5.91 26.25
N PRO A 72 -13.54 5.06 25.78
CA PRO A 72 -13.18 3.85 25.07
C PRO A 72 -12.37 4.19 23.83
N GLU A 73 -11.41 3.33 23.49
CA GLU A 73 -10.77 3.39 22.17
C GLU A 73 -11.88 3.26 21.13
N LEU A 74 -12.05 4.31 20.30
CA LEU A 74 -12.81 4.17 19.08
C LEU A 74 -12.02 3.20 18.21
N SER A 75 -12.40 1.93 18.29
CA SER A 75 -12.03 0.90 17.32
C SER A 75 -12.27 1.51 15.95
N ARG A 76 -11.18 1.84 15.24
CA ARG A 76 -11.26 2.16 13.82
C ARG A 76 -11.96 0.96 13.21
N LYS A 77 -13.18 1.18 12.70
CA LYS A 77 -13.97 0.12 12.07
C LYS A 77 -13.04 -0.63 11.13
N ARG A 78 -12.80 -1.91 11.45
CA ARG A 78 -12.02 -2.80 10.61
C ARG A 78 -12.62 -2.70 9.21
N PRO A 79 -11.84 -2.43 8.16
CA PRO A 79 -12.38 -2.45 6.80
C PRO A 79 -13.11 -3.79 6.61
N PRO A 80 -14.24 -3.81 5.88
CA PRO A 80 -14.97 -5.05 5.63
C PRO A 80 -13.99 -6.11 5.10
N ALA A 81 -14.18 -7.35 5.54
CA ALA A 81 -13.34 -8.46 5.14
C ALA A 81 -13.32 -8.56 3.61
N VAL A 82 -12.16 -8.27 3.03
CA VAL A 82 -11.89 -8.56 1.63
C VAL A 82 -11.88 -10.08 1.50
N ASP A 83 -12.62 -10.58 0.52
CA ASP A 83 -12.74 -12.00 0.18
C ASP A 83 -11.34 -12.65 0.17
N GLN A 84 -11.18 -13.86 0.73
CA GLN A 84 -9.89 -14.55 0.99
C GLN A 84 -9.14 -15.02 -0.27
N ARG A 85 -9.17 -14.23 -1.33
CA ARG A 85 -8.39 -14.46 -2.52
C ARG A 85 -7.02 -13.84 -2.24
N GLY A 86 -5.96 -14.62 -2.41
CA GLY A 86 -4.59 -14.10 -2.37
C GLY A 86 -4.34 -12.99 -3.41
N PRO A 87 -3.08 -12.72 -3.81
CA PRO A 87 -2.77 -11.64 -4.74
C PRO A 87 -3.75 -11.54 -5.89
N ALA A 88 -4.40 -10.37 -6.02
CA ALA A 88 -5.47 -10.16 -6.99
C ALA A 88 -4.98 -10.43 -8.42
N CYS A 89 -3.71 -10.13 -8.67
CA CYS A 89 -3.00 -10.48 -9.90
C CYS A 89 -2.02 -11.63 -9.63
N ARG A 90 -2.09 -12.71 -10.42
CA ARG A 90 -1.16 -13.85 -10.38
C ARG A 90 -0.14 -13.78 -11.50
N GLY A 91 -0.48 -13.16 -12.63
CA GLY A 91 0.40 -12.99 -13.77
C GLY A 91 0.26 -11.62 -14.43
N VAL A 92 1.16 -11.33 -15.37
CA VAL A 92 1.19 -10.05 -16.12
C VAL A 92 -0.11 -9.79 -16.88
N GLY A 93 -0.77 -10.84 -17.37
CA GLY A 93 -2.05 -10.73 -18.07
C GLY A 93 -3.17 -10.13 -17.20
N ASP A 94 -3.12 -10.37 -15.89
CA ASP A 94 -4.16 -9.90 -14.96
C ASP A 94 -4.14 -8.38 -14.81
N LEU A 95 -2.97 -7.73 -15.01
CA LEU A 95 -2.85 -6.26 -14.97
C LEU A 95 -3.71 -5.56 -16.04
N TYR A 96 -4.06 -6.26 -17.12
CA TYR A 96 -4.90 -5.74 -18.20
C TYR A 96 -6.40 -5.90 -17.92
N ALA A 97 -6.79 -6.62 -16.86
CA ALA A 97 -8.18 -6.77 -16.49
C ALA A 97 -8.80 -5.43 -16.06
N PRO A 98 -10.11 -5.19 -16.29
CA PRO A 98 -10.75 -3.91 -15.97
C PRO A 98 -10.54 -3.44 -14.52
N HIS A 99 -10.73 -4.32 -13.54
CA HIS A 99 -10.55 -4.00 -12.12
C HIS A 99 -9.08 -3.69 -11.75
N ALA A 100 -8.12 -4.37 -12.40
CA ALA A 100 -6.71 -4.12 -12.19
C ALA A 100 -6.33 -2.74 -12.77
N ARG A 101 -6.83 -2.38 -13.96
CA ARG A 101 -6.62 -1.06 -14.57
C ARG A 101 -7.20 0.07 -13.74
N GLU A 102 -8.40 -0.12 -13.18
CA GLU A 102 -9.00 0.84 -12.25
C GLU A 102 -8.13 1.03 -11.00
N THR A 103 -7.63 -0.07 -10.43
CA THR A 103 -6.73 -0.04 -9.27
C THR A 103 -5.41 0.67 -9.61
N ILE A 104 -4.79 0.35 -10.75
CA ILE A 104 -3.58 1.02 -11.25
C ILE A 104 -3.81 2.52 -11.39
N GLY A 105 -4.94 2.91 -12.00
CA GLY A 105 -5.34 4.31 -12.15
C GLY A 105 -5.40 5.04 -10.81
N ARG A 106 -6.00 4.42 -9.79
CA ARG A 106 -6.10 4.99 -8.43
C ARG A 106 -4.75 5.08 -7.71
N VAL A 107 -3.92 4.04 -7.77
CA VAL A 107 -2.66 4.03 -6.99
C VAL A 107 -1.58 4.93 -7.59
N LEU A 108 -1.62 5.13 -8.92
CA LEU A 108 -0.72 5.99 -9.69
C LEU A 108 -1.38 7.32 -10.12
N GLU A 109 -2.52 7.70 -9.54
CA GLU A 109 -3.31 8.86 -9.97
C GLU A 109 -2.46 10.14 -10.12
N ASP A 110 -1.69 10.49 -9.10
CA ASP A 110 -0.84 11.68 -9.13
C ASP A 110 0.21 11.64 -10.25
N TRP A 111 0.80 10.47 -10.48
CA TRP A 111 1.81 10.29 -11.52
C TRP A 111 1.19 10.36 -12.92
N LEU A 112 0.06 9.67 -13.11
CA LEU A 112 -0.71 9.65 -14.35
C LEU A 112 -1.18 11.05 -14.74
N ASN A 113 -1.70 11.81 -13.77
CA ASN A 113 -2.11 13.20 -13.97
C ASN A 113 -0.94 14.09 -14.40
N ARG A 114 0.25 13.92 -13.80
CA ARG A 114 1.46 14.65 -14.22
C ARG A 114 1.95 14.26 -15.62
N GLN A 115 1.75 13.03 -16.04
CA GLN A 115 2.07 12.58 -17.39
C GLN A 115 0.98 12.90 -18.42
N GLY A 116 -0.21 13.31 -17.97
CA GLY A 116 -1.38 13.50 -18.83
C GLY A 116 -1.79 12.20 -19.53
N ALA A 117 -1.71 11.07 -18.82
CA ALA A 117 -1.92 9.75 -19.39
C ALA A 117 -2.86 8.91 -18.54
N THR A 118 -3.52 7.94 -19.17
CA THR A 118 -4.40 6.98 -18.48
C THR A 118 -3.67 5.69 -18.09
N ALA A 119 -4.26 4.91 -17.17
CA ALA A 119 -3.74 3.57 -16.85
C ALA A 119 -3.73 2.63 -18.07
N PHE A 120 -4.67 2.81 -19.01
CA PHE A 120 -4.67 2.08 -20.26
C PHE A 120 -3.44 2.40 -21.11
N GLU A 121 -3.12 3.69 -21.26
CA GLU A 121 -1.94 4.13 -22.00
C GLU A 121 -0.66 3.64 -21.35
N LEU A 122 -0.52 3.75 -20.02
CA LEU A 122 0.65 3.26 -19.29
C LEU A 122 0.95 1.79 -19.59
N LEU A 123 -0.08 0.93 -19.64
CA LEU A 123 0.08 -0.50 -19.91
C LEU A 123 0.42 -0.83 -21.37
N HIS A 124 0.31 0.13 -22.28
CA HIS A 124 0.46 -0.09 -23.72
C HIS A 124 1.48 0.83 -24.41
N ARG A 125 2.06 1.79 -23.68
CA ARG A 125 3.07 2.73 -24.20
C ARG A 125 4.46 2.48 -23.57
N PRO A 126 5.45 2.04 -24.37
CA PRO A 126 6.82 1.81 -23.89
C PRO A 126 7.45 3.06 -23.27
N ASP A 127 7.17 4.24 -23.81
CA ASP A 127 7.74 5.50 -23.32
C ASP A 127 7.22 5.88 -21.92
N LEU A 128 5.97 5.54 -21.59
CA LEU A 128 5.42 5.77 -20.25
C LEU A 128 5.97 4.76 -19.24
N ALA A 129 6.10 3.49 -19.61
CA ALA A 129 6.68 2.49 -18.74
C ALA A 129 8.16 2.77 -18.42
N GLU A 130 8.95 3.20 -19.40
CA GLU A 130 10.35 3.59 -19.18
C GLU A 130 10.47 4.77 -18.20
N ARG A 131 9.58 5.77 -18.31
CA ARG A 131 9.54 6.91 -17.37
C ARG A 131 9.13 6.48 -15.97
N LEU A 132 8.17 5.57 -15.84
CA LEU A 132 7.73 5.05 -14.55
C LEU A 132 8.84 4.23 -13.88
N GLU A 133 9.51 3.36 -14.65
CA GLU A 133 10.66 2.57 -14.20
C GLU A 133 11.81 3.46 -13.73
N ALA A 134 12.17 4.47 -14.53
CA ALA A 134 13.23 5.43 -14.20
C ALA A 134 12.94 6.24 -12.93
N SER A 135 11.66 6.45 -12.60
CA SER A 135 11.28 7.14 -11.37
C SER A 135 11.54 6.31 -10.12
N GLY A 136 11.41 4.98 -10.19
CA GLY A 136 11.63 4.00 -9.11
C GLY A 136 10.71 4.12 -7.88
N VAL A 137 10.71 5.30 -7.24
CA VAL A 137 9.96 5.64 -6.02
C VAL A 137 8.45 5.58 -6.24
N GLU A 138 7.96 6.08 -7.37
CA GLU A 138 6.51 6.10 -7.69
C GLU A 138 5.95 4.69 -7.82
N LEU A 139 6.70 3.79 -8.47
CA LEU A 139 6.32 2.38 -8.59
C LEU A 139 6.32 1.67 -7.23
N GLN A 140 7.36 1.91 -6.42
CA GLN A 140 7.45 1.36 -5.05
C GLN A 140 6.27 1.82 -4.18
N HIS A 141 5.95 3.12 -4.19
CA HIS A 141 4.80 3.64 -3.44
C HIS A 141 3.47 3.07 -3.93
N ALA A 142 3.27 2.93 -5.25
CA ALA A 142 2.08 2.31 -5.80
C ALA A 142 1.93 0.85 -5.36
N ILE A 143 3.03 0.08 -5.34
CA ILE A 143 3.04 -1.30 -4.85
C ILE A 143 2.69 -1.36 -3.36
N GLN A 144 3.25 -0.47 -2.53
CA GLN A 144 2.96 -0.42 -1.10
C GLN A 144 1.48 -0.10 -0.82
N LYS A 145 0.87 0.82 -1.59
CA LYS A 145 -0.56 1.15 -1.50
C LYS A 145 -1.48 -0.05 -1.74
N ILE A 146 -0.98 -1.12 -2.37
CA ILE A 146 -1.73 -2.38 -2.61
C ILE A 146 -1.33 -3.45 -1.58
N ALA A 147 -0.03 -3.69 -1.43
CA ALA A 147 0.50 -4.78 -0.61
C ALA A 147 0.16 -4.63 0.88
N VAL A 148 0.15 -3.40 1.42
CA VAL A 148 -0.12 -3.17 2.85
C VAL A 148 -1.59 -3.45 3.20
N PRO A 149 -2.60 -2.86 2.52
CA PRO A 149 -4.00 -3.19 2.80
C PRO A 149 -4.33 -4.68 2.58
N GLU A 150 -3.75 -5.30 1.56
CA GLU A 150 -4.00 -6.71 1.25
C GLU A 150 -3.42 -7.65 2.33
N ALA A 151 -2.20 -7.38 2.81
CA ALA A 151 -1.62 -8.11 3.93
C ALA A 151 -2.47 -7.97 5.21
N GLN A 152 -3.00 -6.78 5.46
CA GLN A 152 -3.83 -6.52 6.65
C GLN A 152 -5.20 -7.21 6.58
N ALA A 153 -5.70 -7.49 5.38
CA ALA A 153 -6.97 -8.17 5.18
C ALA A 153 -6.88 -9.69 5.46
N ILE A 154 -5.71 -10.31 5.27
CA ILE A 154 -5.51 -11.75 5.40
C ILE A 154 -4.59 -12.05 6.60
N PRO A 155 -5.09 -12.66 7.70
CA PRO A 155 -4.27 -13.02 8.84
C PRO A 155 -3.10 -13.94 8.45
N GLY A 156 -1.89 -13.60 8.88
CA GLY A 156 -0.67 -14.38 8.59
C GLY A 156 0.00 -14.07 7.24
N GLN A 157 -0.58 -13.18 6.41
CA GLN A 157 0.02 -12.77 5.15
C GLN A 157 1.17 -11.78 5.37
N SER A 158 2.33 -12.06 4.79
CA SER A 158 3.50 -11.18 4.86
C SER A 158 3.41 -10.02 3.87
N VAL A 159 3.48 -8.78 4.37
CA VAL A 159 3.58 -7.56 3.54
C VAL A 159 4.78 -7.67 2.58
N HIS A 160 5.90 -8.17 3.09
CA HIS A 160 7.14 -8.26 2.32
C HIS A 160 7.03 -9.26 1.15
N ASP A 161 6.30 -10.36 1.32
CA ASP A 161 6.06 -11.32 0.24
C ASP A 161 5.17 -10.73 -0.84
N LEU A 162 4.13 -9.98 -0.45
CA LEU A 162 3.26 -9.26 -1.38
C LEU A 162 4.00 -8.16 -2.14
N MET A 163 4.84 -7.38 -1.46
CA MET A 163 5.68 -6.37 -2.09
C MET A 163 6.58 -6.99 -3.16
N ARG A 164 7.27 -8.09 -2.85
CA ARG A 164 8.10 -8.80 -3.84
C ARG A 164 7.30 -9.41 -4.98
N HIS A 165 6.10 -9.90 -4.70
CA HIS A 165 5.21 -10.43 -5.74
C HIS A 165 4.80 -9.35 -6.74
N TYR A 166 4.30 -8.22 -6.25
CA TYR A 166 3.87 -7.12 -7.12
C TYR A 166 5.05 -6.43 -7.81
N GLN A 167 6.21 -6.33 -7.16
CA GLN A 167 7.44 -5.83 -7.79
C GLN A 167 7.83 -6.70 -9.00
N ARG A 168 7.90 -8.03 -8.84
CA ARG A 168 8.20 -8.95 -9.95
C ARG A 168 7.18 -8.85 -11.07
N LEU A 169 5.89 -8.74 -10.75
CA LEU A 169 4.84 -8.58 -11.77
C LEU A 169 4.99 -7.27 -12.55
N ALA A 170 5.30 -6.17 -11.87
CA ALA A 170 5.52 -4.88 -12.51
C ALA A 170 6.74 -4.91 -13.43
N GLU A 171 7.87 -5.45 -12.97
CA GLU A 171 9.09 -5.61 -13.77
C GLU A 171 8.84 -6.44 -15.03
N GLN A 172 8.15 -7.58 -14.91
CA GLN A 172 7.80 -8.42 -16.06
C GLN A 172 6.87 -7.70 -17.05
N ALA A 173 5.94 -6.89 -16.55
CA ALA A 173 5.04 -6.12 -17.40
C ALA A 173 5.79 -5.02 -18.17
N ILE A 174 6.70 -4.30 -17.50
CA ILE A 174 7.56 -3.27 -18.08
C ILE A 174 8.47 -3.91 -19.13
N GLU A 175 9.16 -5.01 -18.79
CA GLU A 175 10.06 -5.71 -19.72
C GLU A 175 9.31 -6.19 -20.98
N ARG A 176 8.11 -6.76 -20.82
CA ARG A 176 7.25 -7.15 -21.95
C ARG A 176 6.96 -5.96 -22.87
N LEU A 177 6.63 -4.81 -22.29
CA LEU A 177 6.28 -3.62 -23.05
C LEU A 177 7.48 -2.99 -23.75
N LEU A 178 8.62 -2.87 -23.06
CA LEU A 178 9.87 -2.37 -23.64
C LEU A 178 10.36 -3.29 -24.77
N THR A 179 10.26 -4.61 -24.60
CA THR A 179 10.60 -5.58 -25.63
C THR A 179 9.71 -5.45 -26.87
N ALA A 180 8.40 -5.28 -26.67
CA ALA A 180 7.45 -5.05 -27.77
C ALA A 180 7.75 -3.73 -28.51
N GLY A 181 8.09 -2.67 -27.78
CA GLY A 181 8.53 -1.39 -28.35
C GLY A 181 9.80 -1.52 -29.19
N ARG A 182 10.84 -2.17 -28.66
CA ARG A 182 12.11 -2.43 -29.38
C ARG A 182 11.90 -3.25 -30.64
N LYS A 183 10.99 -4.23 -30.60
CA LYS A 183 10.60 -5.06 -31.77
C LYS A 183 9.67 -4.34 -32.75
N LYS A 184 9.28 -3.09 -32.48
CA LYS A 184 8.29 -2.32 -33.26
C LYS A 184 7.00 -3.11 -33.49
N GLN A 185 6.55 -3.81 -32.45
CA GLN A 185 5.41 -4.73 -32.54
C GLN A 185 4.07 -3.98 -32.64
N PHE A 186 4.03 -2.70 -32.26
CA PHE A 186 2.82 -1.87 -32.29
C PHE A 186 2.66 -1.15 -33.64
N PRO A 187 1.59 -1.45 -34.40
CA PRO A 187 1.28 -0.74 -35.64
C PRO A 187 0.95 0.73 -35.41
N ASN A 188 1.29 1.60 -36.39
CA ASN A 188 0.80 2.98 -36.45
C ASN A 188 -0.46 3.05 -37.33
N PHE A 189 -1.49 3.75 -36.87
CA PHE A 189 -2.73 3.93 -37.63
C PHE A 189 -2.61 4.93 -38.79
N GLU A 190 -1.56 5.75 -38.82
CA GLU A 190 -1.26 6.60 -39.97
C GLU A 190 -0.85 5.76 -41.20
N ASP A 191 -0.09 4.69 -40.98
CA ASP A 191 0.38 3.79 -42.05
C ASP A 191 -0.64 2.71 -42.42
N ARG A 192 -1.49 2.32 -41.46
CA ARG A 192 -2.46 1.24 -41.62
C ARG A 192 -3.78 1.54 -40.92
N PRO A 193 -4.92 1.62 -41.65
CA PRO A 193 -6.22 1.86 -41.04
C PRO A 193 -6.57 0.83 -39.95
N VAL A 194 -7.34 1.28 -38.96
CA VAL A 194 -7.80 0.48 -37.81
C VAL A 194 -8.38 -0.88 -38.25
N ALA A 195 -9.24 -0.90 -39.26
CA ALA A 195 -9.87 -2.11 -39.77
C ALA A 195 -8.87 -3.10 -40.37
N ALA A 196 -7.89 -2.61 -41.15
CA ALA A 196 -6.84 -3.44 -41.73
C ALA A 196 -5.92 -4.01 -40.66
N THR A 197 -5.62 -3.24 -39.61
CA THR A 197 -4.88 -3.72 -38.44
C THR A 197 -5.65 -4.81 -37.70
N ALA A 198 -6.95 -4.64 -37.46
CA ALA A 198 -7.77 -5.64 -36.78
C ALA A 198 -7.82 -6.97 -37.55
N LEU A 199 -7.97 -6.92 -38.88
CA LEU A 199 -7.94 -8.10 -39.75
C LEU A 199 -6.57 -8.79 -39.73
N ALA A 200 -5.47 -8.02 -39.79
CA ALA A 200 -4.12 -8.57 -39.76
C ALA A 200 -3.77 -9.26 -38.42
N LEU A 201 -4.43 -8.87 -37.33
CA LEU A 201 -4.23 -9.45 -35.99
C LEU A 201 -5.17 -10.63 -35.70
N GLN A 202 -6.02 -11.03 -36.64
CA GLN A 202 -6.93 -12.15 -36.46
C GLN A 202 -6.16 -13.45 -36.21
N GLY A 203 -6.53 -14.17 -35.14
CA GLY A 203 -5.87 -15.43 -34.75
C GLY A 203 -4.56 -15.26 -33.95
N ALA A 204 -4.02 -14.05 -33.82
CA ALA A 204 -2.85 -13.81 -32.97
C ALA A 204 -3.22 -13.86 -31.48
N ALA A 205 -2.45 -14.60 -30.68
CA ALA A 205 -2.67 -14.74 -29.24
C ALA A 205 -2.61 -13.38 -28.50
N ASP A 206 -1.68 -12.51 -28.90
CA ASP A 206 -1.46 -11.19 -28.30
C ASP A 206 -2.24 -10.05 -28.99
N ARG A 207 -3.24 -10.35 -29.81
CA ARG A 207 -3.96 -9.34 -30.61
C ARG A 207 -4.48 -8.15 -29.79
N ALA A 208 -4.97 -8.40 -28.57
CA ALA A 208 -5.50 -7.35 -27.70
C ALA A 208 -4.40 -6.41 -27.20
N PHE A 209 -3.25 -6.97 -26.83
CA PHE A 209 -2.07 -6.21 -26.41
C PHE A 209 -1.50 -5.37 -27.57
N ILE A 210 -1.38 -5.98 -28.75
CA ILE A 210 -0.84 -5.30 -29.95
C ILE A 210 -1.79 -4.17 -30.40
N MET A 211 -3.09 -4.46 -30.47
CA MET A 211 -4.10 -3.45 -30.82
C MET A 211 -4.16 -2.34 -29.77
N GLY A 212 -4.05 -2.68 -28.49
CA GLY A 212 -4.01 -1.69 -27.40
C GLY A 212 -2.81 -0.76 -27.52
N GLY A 213 -1.63 -1.27 -27.90
CA GLY A 213 -0.45 -0.46 -28.21
C GLY A 213 -0.64 0.48 -29.40
N ALA A 214 -1.28 0.02 -30.47
CA ALA A 214 -1.61 0.88 -31.62
C ALA A 214 -2.56 2.03 -31.22
N VAL A 215 -3.61 1.72 -30.45
CA VAL A 215 -4.56 2.71 -29.93
C VAL A 215 -3.86 3.69 -29.00
N ALA A 216 -3.12 3.21 -28.01
CA ALA A 216 -2.42 4.07 -27.06
C ALA A 216 -1.35 4.95 -27.75
N GLY A 217 -0.69 4.43 -28.79
CA GLY A 217 0.22 5.21 -29.63
C GLY A 217 -0.49 6.37 -30.34
N ALA A 218 -1.70 6.13 -30.87
CA ALA A 218 -2.50 7.16 -31.53
C ALA A 218 -3.08 8.22 -30.57
N LEU A 219 -3.19 7.91 -29.27
CA LEU A 219 -3.61 8.85 -28.23
C LEU A 219 -2.48 9.79 -27.78
N ARG A 220 -1.24 9.56 -28.25
CA ARG A 220 -0.07 10.31 -27.81
C ARG A 220 -0.24 11.82 -28.04
N GLY A 221 -0.14 12.59 -26.96
CA GLY A 221 -0.22 14.06 -27.00
C GLY A 221 -1.65 14.60 -26.92
N LEU A 222 -2.66 13.74 -26.83
CA LEU A 222 -4.01 14.13 -26.46
C LEU A 222 -4.16 14.10 -24.94
N PRO A 223 -4.91 15.02 -24.33
CA PRO A 223 -5.24 14.95 -22.91
C PRO A 223 -6.14 13.74 -22.64
N GLY A 224 -5.81 12.98 -21.60
CA GLY A 224 -6.61 11.87 -21.06
C GLY A 224 -7.78 12.32 -20.21
#